data_AF-A0A7W0Z3V8-F1
#
_entry.id   AF-A0A7W0Z3V8-F1
#
_cell.length_a   1.000
_cell.length_b   1.000
_cell.length_c   1.000
_cell.angle_alpha   90.00
_cell.angle_beta   90.00
_cell.angle_gamma   90.00
#
_symmetry.space_group_name_H-M   'P 1'
#
loop_
_entity.id
_entity.type
_entity.pdbx_description
1 polymer ?
#
loop_
_entity_poly.entity_id
_entity_poly.type
_entity_poly.pdbx_seq_one_letter_code
_entity_poly.pdbx_strand_id
1 'polypeptide(L)'
;MAWAYSVREHSPVLDEDERFPEVERLTVEEGRAFFNEKVQTALGISGDEFLRRYDAGVYDAIEEDEAGRQIIRLMMAIPFARSTPIDG
;
A
#
# COMPACT_ATOMS: atom_id res chain seq x y z
N MET A 1 5.01 23.45 -39.46
CA MET A 1 5.06 24.15 -38.16
C MET A 1 5.27 23.10 -37.09
N ALA A 2 6.48 23.01 -36.57
CA ALA A 2 6.88 22.02 -35.56
C ALA A 2 7.13 22.75 -34.25
N TRP A 3 6.32 22.46 -33.23
CA TRP A 3 6.60 22.88 -31.86
C TRP A 3 7.24 21.67 -31.17
N ALA A 4 8.57 21.70 -31.05
CA ALA A 4 9.30 20.73 -30.26
C ALA A 4 9.02 21.01 -28.78
N TYR A 5 8.33 20.09 -28.12
CA TYR A 5 8.17 20.10 -26.67
C TYR A 5 9.54 19.73 -26.06
N SER A 6 10.28 20.73 -25.62
CA SER A 6 11.49 20.52 -24.82
C SER A 6 11.04 20.02 -23.45
N VAL A 7 11.05 18.71 -23.26
CA VAL A 7 11.04 18.12 -21.92
C VAL A 7 12.37 18.52 -21.32
N ARG A 8 12.38 19.60 -20.52
CA ARG A 8 13.42 19.76 -19.50
C ARG A 8 13.27 18.53 -18.61
N GLU A 9 14.17 17.57 -18.76
CA GLU A 9 14.45 16.56 -17.74
C GLU A 9 14.87 17.31 -16.47
N HIS A 10 13.87 17.75 -15.70
CA HIS A 10 14.05 17.93 -14.27
C HIS A 10 13.95 16.52 -13.68
N SER A 11 14.98 15.71 -13.94
CA SER A 11 15.30 14.65 -13.01
C SER A 11 15.69 15.38 -11.73
N PRO A 12 14.91 15.35 -10.65
CA PRO A 12 15.45 15.78 -9.38
C PRO A 12 16.67 14.89 -9.15
N VAL A 13 17.86 15.49 -9.18
CA VAL A 13 19.02 14.88 -8.56
C VAL A 13 18.60 14.79 -7.11
N LEU A 14 18.19 13.60 -6.67
CA LEU A 14 17.94 13.36 -5.25
C LEU A 14 19.26 13.72 -4.56
N ASP A 15 19.21 14.70 -3.66
CA ASP A 15 20.39 15.10 -2.89
C ASP A 15 21.02 13.83 -2.31
N GLU A 16 22.34 13.66 -2.46
CA GLU A 16 23.06 12.45 -2.01
C GLU A 16 22.95 12.22 -0.48
N ASP A 17 22.43 13.22 0.25
CA ASP A 17 22.13 13.19 1.68
C ASP A 17 20.72 12.68 2.03
N GLU A 18 19.85 12.41 1.05
CA GLU A 18 18.53 11.83 1.26
C GLU A 18 18.67 10.32 1.50
N ARG A 19 19.23 9.97 2.66
CA ARG A 19 19.29 8.59 3.15
C ARG A 19 17.85 8.07 3.25
N PHE A 20 17.45 7.26 2.27
CA PHE A 20 16.23 6.47 2.37
C PHE A 20 16.24 5.71 3.71
N PRO A 21 15.08 5.63 4.39
CA PRO A 21 15.00 4.84 5.61
C PRO A 21 15.43 3.40 5.31
N GLU A 22 16.06 2.77 6.31
CA GLU A 22 16.38 1.35 6.22
C GLU A 22 15.11 0.55 5.97
N VAL A 23 15.14 -0.33 4.97
CA VAL A 23 14.00 -1.18 4.63
C VAL A 23 13.96 -2.35 5.61
N GLU A 24 12.95 -2.36 6.47
CA GLU A 24 12.66 -3.49 7.34
C GLU A 24 11.92 -4.59 6.56
N ARG A 25 12.44 -5.82 6.59
CA ARG A 25 11.81 -6.98 5.97
C ARG A 25 11.01 -7.74 7.03
N LEU A 26 9.75 -7.99 6.73
CA LEU A 26 8.89 -8.83 7.55
C LEU A 26 8.93 -10.27 7.05
N THR A 27 8.91 -11.23 7.97
CA THR A 27 8.50 -12.61 7.68
C THR A 27 7.04 -12.65 7.23
N VAL A 28 6.60 -13.79 6.69
CA VAL A 28 5.20 -13.96 6.29
C VAL A 28 4.26 -13.82 7.49
N GLU A 29 4.63 -14.39 8.63
CA GLU A 29 3.85 -14.29 9.86
C GLU A 29 3.78 -12.85 10.38
N GLU A 30 4.91 -12.12 10.37
CA GLU A 30 4.95 -10.72 10.78
C GLU A 30 4.15 -9.83 9.82
N GLY A 31 4.22 -10.08 8.51
CA GLY A 31 3.41 -9.37 7.52
C GLY A 31 1.91 -9.57 7.75
N ARG A 32 1.48 -10.81 8.03
CA ARG A 32 0.08 -11.12 8.36
C ARG A 32 -0.36 -10.44 9.65
N ALA A 33 0.48 -10.48 10.69
CA ALA A 33 0.19 -9.83 11.97
C ALA A 33 0.08 -8.30 11.80
N PHE A 34 1.03 -7.69 11.08
CA PHE A 34 1.02 -6.27 10.74
C PHE A 34 -0.26 -5.87 10.02
N PHE A 35 -0.65 -6.61 8.98
CA PHE A 35 -1.88 -6.33 8.24
C PHE A 35 -3.12 -6.41 9.14
N ASN A 36 -3.24 -7.47 9.93
CA ASN A 36 -4.36 -7.66 10.84
C ASN A 36 -4.47 -6.51 11.87
N GLU A 37 -3.34 -6.06 12.43
CA GLU A 37 -3.31 -4.92 13.36
C GLU A 37 -3.82 -3.63 12.70
N LYS A 38 -3.38 -3.33 11.47
CA LYS A 38 -3.84 -2.13 10.73
C LYS A 38 -5.33 -2.16 10.47
N VAL A 39 -5.86 -3.30 10.02
CA VAL A 39 -7.29 -3.48 9.77
C VAL A 39 -8.09 -3.36 11.07
N GLN A 40 -7.65 -4.01 12.14
CA GLN A 40 -8.32 -3.98 13.43
C GLN A 40 -8.34 -2.58 14.02
N THR A 41 -7.24 -1.84 13.91
CA THR A 41 -7.15 -0.45 14.38
C THR A 41 -8.08 0.48 13.59
N ALA A 42 -8.16 0.29 12.27
CA ALA A 42 -8.93 1.16 11.39
C ALA A 42 -10.44 0.89 11.44
N LEU A 43 -10.84 -0.38 11.46
CA LEU A 43 -12.21 -0.81 11.18
C LEU A 43 -12.81 -1.71 12.27
N GLY A 44 -12.02 -2.13 13.26
CA GLY A 44 -12.49 -2.99 14.35
C GLY A 44 -12.81 -4.44 13.93
N ILE A 45 -12.39 -4.87 12.74
CA ILE A 45 -12.57 -6.23 12.22
C ILE A 45 -11.23 -6.95 12.06
N SER A 46 -11.23 -8.27 11.91
CA SER A 46 -10.00 -9.01 11.59
C SER A 46 -9.56 -8.74 10.15
N GLY A 47 -8.26 -8.96 9.89
CA GLY A 47 -7.70 -8.94 8.54
C GLY A 47 -8.40 -9.91 7.60
N ASP A 48 -8.72 -11.13 8.07
CA ASP A 48 -9.42 -12.14 7.27
C ASP A 48 -10.83 -11.67 6.84
N GLU A 49 -11.57 -11.02 7.74
CA GLU A 49 -12.89 -10.48 7.41
C GLU A 49 -12.79 -9.33 6.40
N PHE A 50 -11.76 -8.49 6.51
CA PHE A 50 -11.50 -7.45 5.51
C PHE A 50 -11.18 -8.07 4.13
N LEU A 51 -10.30 -9.07 4.08
CA LEU A 51 -9.96 -9.75 2.82
C LEU A 51 -11.18 -10.41 2.20
N ARG A 52 -12.05 -11.04 3.01
CA ARG A 52 -13.31 -11.61 2.54
C ARG A 52 -14.24 -10.57 1.91
N ARG A 53 -14.35 -9.38 2.52
CA ARG A 53 -15.14 -8.26 1.98
C ARG A 53 -14.52 -7.69 0.70
N TYR A 54 -13.20 -7.56 0.68
CA TYR A 54 -12.45 -7.13 -0.49
C TYR A 54 -12.66 -8.08 -1.68
N ASP A 55 -12.53 -9.40 -1.45
CA ASP A 55 -12.74 -10.41 -2.49
C ASP A 55 -14.20 -10.48 -2.98
N ALA A 56 -15.15 -10.00 -2.16
CA ALA A 56 -16.55 -9.88 -2.53
C ALA A 56 -16.90 -8.55 -3.25
N GLY A 57 -15.91 -7.67 -3.51
CA GLY A 57 -16.12 -6.38 -4.17
C GLY A 57 -16.78 -5.31 -3.30
N VAL A 58 -16.83 -5.50 -1.97
CA VAL A 58 -17.48 -4.54 -1.04
C VAL A 58 -16.88 -3.14 -1.12
N TYR A 59 -15.63 -3.03 -1.57
CA TYR A 59 -14.86 -1.79 -1.64
C TYR A 59 -14.65 -1.30 -3.09
N ASP A 60 -15.47 -1.70 -4.06
CA ASP A 60 -15.28 -1.29 -5.46
C ASP A 60 -15.73 0.16 -5.73
N ALA A 61 -16.63 0.69 -4.92
CA ALA A 61 -17.24 2.02 -5.09
C ALA A 61 -17.04 2.91 -3.86
N ILE A 62 -15.83 2.93 -3.31
CA ILE A 62 -15.48 3.77 -2.15
C ILE A 62 -15.48 5.24 -2.53
N GLU A 63 -16.02 6.09 -1.67
CA GLU A 63 -16.02 7.54 -1.86
C GLU A 63 -14.61 8.13 -1.67
N GLU A 64 -14.31 9.27 -2.30
CA GLU A 64 -13.03 9.97 -2.16
C GLU A 64 -12.94 10.83 -0.87
N ASP A 65 -13.51 10.32 0.22
CA ASP A 65 -13.50 10.96 1.53
C ASP A 65 -12.41 10.39 2.45
N GLU A 66 -12.37 10.79 3.72
CA GLU A 66 -11.33 10.28 4.63
C GLU A 66 -11.49 8.78 4.92
N ALA A 67 -12.73 8.29 5.01
CA ALA A 67 -13.00 6.88 5.24
C ALA A 67 -12.56 6.04 4.03
N GLY A 68 -12.84 6.49 2.81
CA GLY A 68 -12.41 5.82 1.60
C GLY A 68 -10.90 5.84 1.43
N ARG A 69 -10.22 6.96 1.75
CA ARG A 69 -8.75 7.00 1.81
C ARG A 69 -8.18 6.00 2.81
N GLN A 70 -8.81 5.82 3.96
CA GLN A 70 -8.39 4.83 4.94
C GLN A 70 -8.52 3.40 4.39
N ILE A 71 -9.62 3.08 3.70
CA ILE A 71 -9.81 1.76 3.06
C ILE A 71 -8.78 1.53 1.96
N ILE A 72 -8.48 2.54 1.12
CA ILE A 72 -7.44 2.44 0.08
C ILE A 72 -6.07 2.12 0.70
N ARG A 73 -5.71 2.76 1.83
CA ARG A 73 -4.46 2.43 2.55
C ARG A 73 -4.42 0.98 3.02
N LEU A 74 -5.54 0.44 3.49
CA LEU A 74 -5.63 -0.98 3.86
C LEU A 74 -5.54 -1.90 2.64
N MET A 75 -6.14 -1.54 1.50
CA MET A 75 -6.02 -2.30 0.25
C MET A 75 -4.56 -2.37 -0.23
N MET A 76 -3.81 -1.26 -0.12
CA MET A 76 -2.38 -1.26 -0.43
C MET A 76 -1.55 -2.15 0.49
N ALA A 77 -2.05 -2.46 1.70
CA ALA A 77 -1.40 -3.36 2.65
C ALA A 77 -1.72 -4.85 2.43
N ILE A 78 -2.66 -5.20 1.54
CA ILE A 78 -3.03 -6.60 1.24
C ILE A 78 -1.82 -7.51 0.91
N PRO A 79 -0.77 -7.05 0.20
CA PRO A 79 0.41 -7.89 -0.04
C PRO A 79 1.07 -8.40 1.23
N PHE A 80 1.02 -7.70 2.37
CA PHE A 80 1.58 -8.21 3.63
C PHE A 80 0.81 -9.42 4.17
N ALA A 81 -0.48 -9.53 3.87
CA ALA A 81 -1.29 -10.69 4.25
C ALA A 81 -1.15 -11.87 3.27
N ARG A 82 -0.97 -11.57 1.98
CA ARG A 82 -1.04 -12.56 0.88
C ARG A 82 0.30 -13.01 0.32
N SER A 83 1.38 -12.26 0.54
CA SER A 83 2.68 -12.62 -0.03
C SER A 83 3.12 -14.00 0.43
N THR A 84 3.53 -14.81 -0.55
CA THR A 84 4.31 -16.03 -0.35
C THR A 84 5.78 -15.60 -0.20
N PRO A 85 6.65 -16.34 0.52
CA PRO A 85 8.07 -15.97 0.61
C PRO A 85 8.63 -15.68 -0.79
N ILE A 86 9.31 -14.55 -0.96
CA ILE A 86 10.12 -14.34 -2.17
C ILE A 86 11.35 -15.20 -1.96
N ASP A 87 11.35 -16.40 -2.53
CA ASP A 87 12.56 -17.24 -2.58
C ASP A 87 13.68 -16.39 -3.20
N GLY A 88 14.74 -16.16 -2.42
CA GLY A 88 15.92 -15.39 -2.79
C GLY A 88 16.94 -16.19 -3.58
#